data_AF-A0A133XRN0-F1
#
_entry.id   AF-A0A133XRN0-F1
#
_cell.length_a   1.000
_cell.length_b   1.000
_cell.length_c   1.000
_cell.angle_alpha   90.00
_cell.angle_beta   90.00
_cell.angle_gamma   90.00
#
_symmetry.space_group_name_H-M   'P 1'
#
loop_
_entity.id
_entity.type
_entity.pdbx_description
1 polymer ?
#
loop_
_entity_poly.entity_id
_entity_poly.type
_entity_poly.pdbx_seq_one_letter_code
_entity_poly.pdbx_strand_id
1 'polypeptide(L)'
;MYSYYSKNLDELVALVMQNQAEKVIALIESGKFNKSLLGDIGCCEHPLPLYKLSLCNMILLDSDGWRSDFLPIVERNRQNCRLLLNYWEKRWSYPIDMPMDFGTYQYECAHFKDWDMDELLDGDINELMAMGYDENEVELCYAVLTYKADLIQKQIALGTNPDVYISASLAPGKGEPCDGESYNALDCCNTFYCDAFNCHGLDVFWSDPEVKEVQARDVYLLLEAAAYQDLEERLEKLKYRAIDNC
;
A
#
# COMPACT_ATOMS: atom_id res chain seq x y z
N MET A 1 14.31 5.53 -10.98
CA MET A 1 13.42 6.63 -10.61
C MET A 1 13.52 6.90 -9.09
N TYR A 2 14.64 7.42 -8.56
CA TYR A 2 14.83 7.56 -7.09
C TYR A 2 15.84 8.65 -6.69
N SER A 3 15.82 9.86 -7.27
CA SER A 3 16.84 10.89 -6.92
C SER A 3 16.39 11.98 -5.93
N TYR A 4 15.19 11.90 -5.33
CA TYR A 4 14.65 12.99 -4.51
C TYR A 4 14.32 12.67 -3.04
N TYR A 5 14.52 11.44 -2.56
CA TYR A 5 13.99 11.02 -1.25
C TYR A 5 15.05 10.56 -0.23
N SER A 6 16.25 11.13 -0.26
CA SER A 6 17.35 10.76 0.65
C SER A 6 17.30 11.44 2.02
N LYS A 7 16.13 11.90 2.48
CA LYS A 7 15.98 12.55 3.78
C LYS A 7 15.83 11.47 4.85
N ASN A 8 16.86 11.33 5.69
CA ASN A 8 16.77 10.53 6.91
C ASN A 8 15.69 11.12 7.84
N LEU A 9 14.85 10.23 8.38
CA LEU A 9 13.79 10.60 9.31
C LEU A 9 14.25 10.47 10.77
N ASP A 10 13.44 11.01 11.67
CA ASP A 10 13.69 10.96 13.11
C ASP A 10 13.76 9.51 13.61
N GLU A 11 14.61 9.24 14.61
CA GLU A 11 14.75 7.92 15.23
C GLU A 11 13.40 7.35 15.69
N LEU A 12 12.50 8.20 16.19
CA LEU A 12 11.17 7.77 16.61
C LEU A 12 10.36 7.21 15.43
N VAL A 13 10.50 7.77 14.23
CA VAL A 13 9.84 7.26 13.02
C VAL A 13 10.39 5.89 12.67
N ALA A 14 11.72 5.72 12.73
CA ALA A 14 12.37 4.45 12.46
C ALA A 14 11.90 3.35 13.44
N LEU A 15 11.84 3.66 14.73
CA LEU A 15 11.38 2.73 15.76
C LEU A 15 9.92 2.31 15.55
N VAL A 16 9.05 3.22 15.08
CA VAL A 16 7.65 2.89 14.77
C VAL A 16 7.53 2.02 13.52
N MET A 17 8.27 2.35 12.45
CA MET A 17 8.35 1.52 11.24
C MET A 17 8.76 0.08 11.54
N GLN A 18 9.69 -0.10 12.47
CA GLN A 18 10.24 -1.40 12.88
C GLN A 18 9.44 -2.11 13.98
N ASN A 19 8.28 -1.56 14.36
CA ASN A 19 7.45 -2.07 15.46
C ASN A 19 8.24 -2.27 16.77
N GLN A 20 9.15 -1.37 17.12
CA GLN A 20 9.95 -1.41 18.36
C GLN A 20 9.17 -0.82 19.55
N ALA A 21 8.05 -1.45 19.90
CA ALA A 21 7.03 -0.88 20.78
C ALA A 21 7.57 -0.35 22.13
N GLU A 22 8.39 -1.14 22.83
CA GLU A 22 8.96 -0.75 24.13
C GLU A 22 9.87 0.49 24.00
N LYS A 23 10.71 0.54 22.97
CA LYS A 23 11.63 1.67 22.72
C LYS A 23 10.86 2.94 22.37
N VAL A 24 9.83 2.83 21.51
CA VAL A 24 8.95 3.94 21.14
C VAL A 24 8.27 4.52 22.39
N ILE A 25 7.64 3.67 23.21
CA ILE A 25 6.94 4.10 24.42
C ILE A 25 7.92 4.73 25.41
N ALA A 26 9.07 4.11 25.65
CA ALA A 26 10.09 4.65 26.55
C ALA A 26 10.61 6.03 26.09
N LEU A 27 10.86 6.20 24.78
CA LEU A 27 11.32 7.47 24.23
C LEU A 27 10.26 8.56 24.39
N ILE A 28 8.99 8.25 24.12
CA ILE A 28 7.89 9.21 24.27
C ILE A 28 7.66 9.59 25.73
N GLU A 29 7.60 8.61 26.65
CA GLU A 29 7.39 8.87 28.08
C GLU A 29 8.59 9.60 28.73
N SER A 30 9.80 9.48 28.16
CA SER A 30 10.94 10.30 28.57
C SER A 30 10.79 11.78 28.23
N GLY A 31 9.86 12.13 27.32
CA GLY A 31 9.65 13.47 26.79
C GLY A 31 10.74 13.97 25.83
N LYS A 32 11.75 13.16 25.52
CA LYS A 32 12.90 13.51 24.68
C LYS A 32 12.66 13.21 23.20
N PHE A 33 11.55 13.68 22.66
CA PHE A 33 11.22 13.51 21.25
C PHE A 33 10.59 14.77 20.67
N ASN A 34 10.64 14.90 19.34
CA ASN A 34 9.98 15.98 18.65
C ASN A 34 8.46 15.74 18.61
N LYS A 35 7.71 16.46 19.44
CA LYS A 35 6.24 16.34 19.53
C LYS A 35 5.49 16.66 18.24
N SER A 36 6.10 17.41 17.30
CA SER A 36 5.45 17.68 16.00
C SER A 36 5.21 16.41 15.19
N LEU A 37 6.01 15.35 15.39
CA LEU A 37 5.86 14.04 14.75
C LEU A 37 4.50 13.40 15.04
N LEU A 38 3.86 13.74 16.16
CA LEU A 38 2.51 13.27 16.49
C LEU A 38 1.47 13.76 15.47
N GLY A 39 1.67 14.93 14.88
CA GLY A 39 0.78 15.49 13.86
C GLY A 39 1.27 15.25 12.43
N ASP A 40 2.59 15.25 12.23
CA ASP A 40 3.20 15.09 10.91
C ASP A 40 4.66 14.65 11.02
N ILE A 41 5.02 13.53 10.39
CA ILE A 41 6.41 13.06 10.28
C ILE A 41 7.22 13.80 9.22
N GLY A 42 6.58 14.63 8.38
CA GLY A 42 7.24 15.61 7.51
C GLY A 42 7.94 15.00 6.29
N CYS A 43 7.36 13.95 5.72
CA CYS A 43 7.81 13.35 4.46
C CYS A 43 6.73 13.28 3.37
N CYS A 44 5.45 13.47 3.65
CA CYS A 44 4.37 13.37 2.67
C CYS A 44 3.86 14.75 2.23
N GLU A 45 3.14 14.82 1.11
CA GLU A 45 2.45 16.04 0.66
C GLU A 45 1.40 16.50 1.66
N HIS A 46 0.71 15.54 2.27
CA HIS A 46 -0.27 15.75 3.33
C HIS A 46 0.30 15.32 4.69
N PRO A 47 -0.12 15.97 5.80
CA PRO A 47 0.32 15.58 7.13
C PRO A 47 0.12 14.08 7.38
N LEU A 48 1.19 13.40 7.78
CA LEU A 48 1.14 11.98 8.13
C LEU A 48 1.46 11.82 9.61
N PRO A 49 0.43 11.80 10.49
CA PRO A 49 0.60 11.50 11.91
C PRO A 49 1.34 10.18 12.14
N LEU A 50 2.29 10.17 13.08
CA LEU A 50 3.12 9.01 13.38
C LEU A 50 2.35 7.70 13.61
N TYR A 51 1.17 7.75 14.25
CA TYR A 51 0.37 6.55 14.54
C TYR A 51 -0.10 5.82 13.27
N LYS A 52 -0.22 6.53 12.13
CA LYS A 52 -0.64 5.94 10.85
C LYS A 52 0.39 4.96 10.30
N LEU A 53 1.67 5.09 10.67
CA LEU A 53 2.69 4.07 10.32
C LEU A 53 2.39 2.73 11.01
N SER A 54 1.92 2.76 12.27
CA SER A 54 1.47 1.55 12.95
C SER A 54 0.22 0.96 12.29
N LEU A 55 -0.70 1.79 11.78
CA LEU A 55 -1.85 1.29 11.01
C LEU A 55 -1.42 0.60 9.72
N CYS A 56 -0.51 1.21 8.96
CA CYS A 56 0.00 0.62 7.71
C CYS A 56 0.70 -0.72 7.99
N ASN A 57 1.53 -0.79 9.03
CA ASN A 57 2.13 -2.05 9.47
C ASN A 57 1.07 -3.09 9.83
N MET A 58 0.02 -2.71 10.56
CA MET A 58 -1.02 -3.66 10.96
C MET A 58 -1.80 -4.22 9.77
N ILE A 59 -2.14 -3.40 8.77
CA ILE A 59 -2.80 -3.85 7.53
C ILE A 59 -2.01 -4.99 6.88
N LEU A 60 -0.68 -4.85 6.80
CA LEU A 60 0.20 -5.88 6.22
C LEU A 60 0.37 -7.10 7.15
N LEU A 61 0.49 -6.86 8.46
CA LEU A 61 0.75 -7.91 9.44
C LEU A 61 -0.48 -8.77 9.75
N ASP A 62 -1.70 -8.30 9.50
CA ASP A 62 -2.93 -9.06 9.80
C ASP A 62 -3.26 -10.12 8.74
N SER A 63 -2.59 -10.09 7.58
CA SER A 63 -2.69 -11.16 6.57
C SER A 63 -2.12 -12.48 7.12
N ASP A 64 -2.79 -13.60 6.82
CA ASP A 64 -2.35 -14.95 7.16
C ASP A 64 -1.57 -15.64 6.03
N GLY A 65 -1.38 -14.96 4.89
CA GLY A 65 -0.72 -15.49 3.68
C GLY A 65 0.80 -15.62 3.76
N TRP A 66 1.42 -15.35 4.91
CA TRP A 66 2.87 -15.32 5.05
C TRP A 66 3.51 -16.72 4.99
N ARG A 67 4.70 -16.80 4.39
CA ARG A 67 5.50 -18.03 4.37
C ARG A 67 5.84 -18.50 5.79
N SER A 68 5.81 -19.81 5.99
CA SER A 68 5.95 -20.43 7.32
C SER A 68 7.28 -20.14 8.02
N ASP A 69 8.35 -19.92 7.26
CA ASP A 69 9.67 -19.53 7.77
C ASP A 69 9.73 -18.06 8.21
N PHE A 70 8.88 -17.20 7.66
CA PHE A 70 8.77 -15.79 8.01
C PHE A 70 7.74 -15.51 9.11
N LEU A 71 6.78 -16.42 9.33
CA LEU A 71 5.73 -16.30 10.37
C LEU A 71 6.25 -15.92 11.77
N PRO A 72 7.37 -16.46 12.29
CA PRO A 72 7.88 -16.05 13.61
C PRO A 72 8.23 -14.55 13.69
N ILE A 73 8.72 -13.97 12.58
CA ILE A 73 9.03 -12.54 12.48
C ILE A 73 7.73 -11.73 12.42
N VAL A 74 6.75 -12.19 11.64
CA VAL A 74 5.43 -11.56 11.51
C VAL A 74 4.72 -11.53 12.86
N GLU A 75 4.65 -12.65 13.59
CA GLU A 75 3.95 -12.73 14.88
C GLU A 75 4.54 -11.80 15.94
N ARG A 76 5.88 -11.70 15.99
CA ARG A 76 6.55 -10.73 16.85
C ARG A 76 6.16 -9.30 16.51
N ASN A 77 6.21 -8.95 15.23
CA ASN A 77 5.86 -7.60 14.76
C ASN A 77 4.37 -7.30 15.00
N ARG A 78 3.48 -8.27 14.78
CA ARG A 78 2.03 -8.18 15.01
C ARG A 78 1.73 -7.86 16.48
N GLN A 79 2.38 -8.55 17.43
CA GLN A 79 2.22 -8.28 18.86
C GLN A 79 2.67 -6.86 19.23
N ASN A 80 3.85 -6.45 18.77
CA ASN A 80 4.38 -5.12 19.06
C ASN A 80 3.55 -4.01 18.41
N CYS A 81 3.09 -4.21 17.18
CA CYS A 81 2.28 -3.25 16.46
C CYS A 81 0.91 -3.07 17.15
N ARG A 82 0.29 -4.16 17.64
CA ARG A 82 -0.92 -4.08 18.49
C ARG A 82 -0.66 -3.30 19.78
N LEU A 83 0.52 -3.46 20.38
CA LEU A 83 0.90 -2.73 21.59
C LEU A 83 1.06 -1.22 21.31
N LEU A 84 1.65 -0.86 20.18
CA LEU A 84 1.75 0.53 19.70
C LEU A 84 0.38 1.15 19.43
N LEU A 85 -0.49 0.48 18.67
CA LEU A 85 -1.85 0.97 18.37
C LEU A 85 -2.64 1.24 19.66
N ASN A 86 -2.65 0.28 20.58
CA ASN A 86 -3.29 0.45 21.89
C ASN A 86 -2.73 1.64 22.68
N TYR A 87 -1.41 1.90 22.58
CA TYR A 87 -0.78 3.03 23.23
C TYR A 87 -1.19 4.36 22.57
N TRP A 88 -1.22 4.45 21.24
CA TRP A 88 -1.68 5.62 20.50
C TRP A 88 -3.09 6.03 20.88
N GLU A 89 -4.00 5.05 20.92
CA GLU A 89 -5.40 5.24 21.32
C GLU A 89 -5.51 5.71 22.77
N LYS A 90 -4.90 5.00 23.73
CA LYS A 90 -5.05 5.33 25.16
C LYS A 90 -4.40 6.64 25.55
N ARG A 91 -3.27 6.98 24.93
CA ARG A 91 -2.44 8.13 25.34
C ARG A 91 -2.87 9.44 24.68
N TRP A 92 -3.34 9.40 23.42
CA TRP A 92 -3.72 10.59 22.64
C TRP A 92 -5.10 10.50 21.98
N SER A 93 -5.86 9.43 22.21
CA SER A 93 -7.19 9.24 21.60
C SER A 93 -7.16 9.23 20.07
N TYR A 94 -6.08 8.68 19.49
CA TYR A 94 -6.02 8.50 18.04
C TYR A 94 -7.05 7.45 17.57
N PRO A 95 -7.69 7.67 16.40
CA PRO A 95 -8.74 6.80 15.90
C PRO A 95 -8.15 5.57 15.20
N ILE A 96 -7.69 4.58 15.98
CA ILE A 96 -7.04 3.38 15.43
C ILE A 96 -8.02 2.40 14.77
N ASP A 97 -9.31 2.46 15.12
CA ASP A 97 -10.36 1.60 14.56
C ASP A 97 -11.00 2.17 13.28
N MET A 98 -10.60 3.37 12.87
CA MET A 98 -11.07 3.97 11.63
C MET A 98 -10.20 3.48 10.46
N PRO A 99 -10.80 3.10 9.31
CA PRO A 99 -10.04 2.75 8.13
C PRO A 99 -9.06 3.86 7.73
N MET A 100 -7.88 3.45 7.26
CA MET A 100 -6.89 4.38 6.74
C MET A 100 -7.43 5.01 5.44
N ASP A 101 -7.45 6.34 5.38
CA ASP A 101 -7.76 7.07 4.15
C ASP A 101 -6.49 7.22 3.30
N PHE A 102 -6.22 6.23 2.45
CA PHE A 102 -5.12 6.27 1.48
C PHE A 102 -5.34 7.28 0.35
N GLY A 103 -6.58 7.76 0.12
CA GLY A 103 -6.84 8.77 -0.90
C GLY A 103 -6.12 10.09 -0.60
N THR A 104 -5.99 10.43 0.68
CA THR A 104 -5.16 11.56 1.15
C THR A 104 -3.68 11.41 0.78
N TYR A 105 -3.18 10.19 0.54
CA TYR A 105 -1.77 9.91 0.25
C TYR A 105 -1.58 9.27 -1.14
N GLN A 106 -2.49 9.56 -2.09
CA GLN A 106 -2.50 8.91 -3.40
C GLN A 106 -1.15 9.02 -4.14
N TYR A 107 -0.46 10.16 -4.00
CA TYR A 107 0.82 10.38 -4.66
C TYR A 107 1.90 9.46 -4.10
N GLU A 108 1.94 9.27 -2.78
CA GLU A 108 2.87 8.35 -2.13
C GLU A 108 2.54 6.89 -2.42
N CYS A 109 1.25 6.55 -2.52
CA CYS A 109 0.77 5.19 -2.78
C CYS A 109 0.88 4.73 -4.25
N ALA A 110 0.92 5.65 -5.22
CA ALA A 110 0.95 5.29 -6.64
C ALA A 110 2.25 4.60 -7.05
N HIS A 111 2.14 3.40 -7.63
CA HIS A 111 3.26 2.67 -8.21
C HIS A 111 3.81 3.37 -9.46
N PHE A 112 2.92 3.68 -10.42
CA PHE A 112 3.25 4.44 -11.62
C PHE A 112 2.85 5.91 -11.48
N LYS A 113 3.82 6.76 -11.16
CA LYS A 113 3.61 8.21 -10.95
C LYS A 113 3.79 8.98 -12.24
N ASP A 114 2.78 9.78 -12.58
CA ASP A 114 2.78 10.65 -13.76
C ASP A 114 2.76 9.90 -15.11
N TRP A 115 2.38 8.61 -15.11
CA TRP A 115 2.20 7.82 -16.34
C TRP A 115 0.78 7.94 -16.86
N ASP A 116 0.68 8.07 -18.17
CA ASP A 116 -0.60 8.08 -18.88
C ASP A 116 -1.04 6.66 -19.29
N MET A 117 -2.31 6.53 -19.68
CA MET A 117 -2.91 5.23 -19.98
C MET A 117 -2.24 4.54 -21.17
N ASP A 118 -1.86 5.30 -22.20
CA ASP A 118 -1.18 4.79 -23.39
C ASP A 118 0.22 4.26 -23.10
N GLU A 119 0.92 4.86 -22.13
CA GLU A 119 2.23 4.38 -21.68
C GLU A 119 2.14 3.08 -20.84
N LEU A 120 1.03 2.87 -20.14
CA LEU A 120 0.84 1.70 -19.26
C LEU A 120 0.11 0.54 -19.93
N LEU A 121 -0.90 0.81 -20.75
CA LEU A 121 -1.78 -0.20 -21.34
C LEU A 121 -1.58 -0.33 -22.85
N ASP A 122 -0.46 0.17 -23.38
CA ASP A 122 -0.07 0.18 -24.79
C ASP A 122 -1.06 0.88 -25.75
N GLY A 123 -2.04 1.61 -25.22
CA GLY A 123 -3.04 2.32 -26.01
C GLY A 123 -3.99 3.17 -25.18
N ASP A 124 -4.71 4.07 -25.84
CA ASP A 124 -5.70 4.92 -25.18
C ASP A 124 -7.06 4.20 -24.98
N ILE A 125 -7.97 4.85 -24.24
CA ILE A 125 -9.30 4.29 -23.95
C ILE A 125 -10.10 3.97 -25.22
N ASN A 126 -10.00 4.79 -26.27
CA ASN A 126 -10.75 4.56 -27.51
C ASN A 126 -10.18 3.37 -28.28
N GLU A 127 -8.86 3.23 -28.30
CA GLU A 127 -8.18 2.09 -28.93
C GLU A 127 -8.54 0.78 -28.22
N LEU A 128 -8.46 0.75 -26.89
CA LEU A 128 -8.81 -0.42 -26.09
C LEU A 128 -10.30 -0.81 -26.25
N MET A 129 -11.21 0.16 -26.24
CA MET A 129 -12.64 -0.08 -26.51
C MET A 129 -12.89 -0.58 -27.93
N ALA A 130 -12.17 -0.05 -28.93
CA ALA A 130 -12.27 -0.51 -30.32
C ALA A 130 -11.79 -1.97 -30.49
N MET A 131 -10.86 -2.42 -29.64
CA MET A 131 -10.43 -3.83 -29.56
C MET A 131 -11.44 -4.73 -28.85
N GLY A 132 -12.41 -4.16 -28.13
CA GLY A 132 -13.47 -4.88 -27.44
C GLY A 132 -13.29 -5.03 -25.93
N TYR A 133 -12.38 -4.27 -25.32
CA TYR A 133 -12.31 -4.16 -23.86
C TYR A 133 -13.50 -3.37 -23.30
N ASP A 134 -13.93 -3.70 -22.08
CA ASP A 134 -14.93 -2.91 -21.36
C ASP A 134 -14.30 -1.62 -20.80
N GLU A 135 -14.98 -0.50 -20.99
CA GLU A 135 -14.51 0.82 -20.56
C GLU A 135 -14.23 0.88 -19.05
N ASN A 136 -15.09 0.26 -18.23
CA ASN A 136 -14.95 0.30 -16.78
C ASN A 136 -13.77 -0.56 -16.31
N GLU A 137 -13.56 -1.72 -16.93
CA GLU A 137 -12.43 -2.60 -16.63
C GLU A 137 -11.09 -1.91 -16.96
N VAL A 138 -11.03 -1.20 -18.10
CA VAL A 138 -9.87 -0.37 -18.49
C VAL A 138 -9.65 0.77 -17.49
N GLU A 139 -10.70 1.53 -17.16
CA GLU A 139 -10.62 2.62 -16.18
C GLU A 139 -10.14 2.10 -14.83
N LEU A 140 -10.64 0.95 -14.37
CA LEU A 140 -10.24 0.36 -13.09
C LEU A 140 -8.77 -0.07 -13.12
N CYS A 141 -8.34 -0.80 -14.16
CA CYS A 141 -6.94 -1.23 -14.29
C CYS A 141 -5.99 -0.05 -14.23
N TYR A 142 -6.21 0.97 -15.06
CA TYR A 142 -5.40 2.19 -15.05
C TYR A 142 -5.44 2.92 -13.70
N ALA A 143 -6.62 3.02 -13.09
CA ALA A 143 -6.77 3.67 -11.79
C ALA A 143 -5.99 2.96 -10.68
N VAL A 144 -5.91 1.63 -10.70
CA VAL A 144 -5.13 0.85 -9.74
C VAL A 144 -3.63 1.04 -9.98
N LEU A 145 -3.16 0.97 -11.22
CA LEU A 145 -1.73 1.18 -11.56
C LEU A 145 -1.21 2.55 -11.11
N THR A 146 -2.07 3.56 -11.14
CA THR A 146 -1.74 4.97 -10.80
C THR A 146 -2.31 5.43 -9.45
N TYR A 147 -2.94 4.52 -8.69
CA TYR A 147 -3.63 4.76 -7.41
C TYR A 147 -4.59 5.97 -7.40
N LYS A 148 -5.36 6.18 -8.47
CA LYS A 148 -6.37 7.26 -8.55
C LYS A 148 -7.57 6.94 -7.67
N ALA A 149 -7.51 7.35 -6.40
CA ALA A 149 -8.44 6.93 -5.35
C ALA A 149 -9.92 7.17 -5.70
N ASP A 150 -10.29 8.35 -6.20
CA ASP A 150 -11.68 8.65 -6.57
C ASP A 150 -12.22 7.73 -7.68
N LEU A 151 -11.36 7.42 -8.67
CA LEU A 151 -11.71 6.54 -9.78
C LEU A 151 -11.82 5.09 -9.31
N ILE A 152 -10.91 4.63 -8.46
CA ILE A 152 -10.99 3.32 -7.79
C ILE A 152 -12.32 3.19 -7.04
N GLN A 153 -12.68 4.19 -6.22
CA GLN A 153 -13.93 4.16 -5.45
C GLN A 153 -15.17 4.13 -6.33
N LYS A 154 -15.19 4.93 -7.41
CA LYS A 154 -16.24 4.88 -8.45
C LYS A 154 -16.38 3.47 -9.01
N GLN A 155 -15.27 2.86 -9.43
CA GLN A 155 -15.29 1.55 -10.09
C GLN A 155 -15.67 0.41 -9.14
N ILE A 156 -15.24 0.48 -7.87
CA ILE A 156 -15.68 -0.46 -6.83
C ILE A 156 -17.19 -0.35 -6.58
N ALA A 157 -17.74 0.88 -6.57
CA ALA A 157 -19.18 1.10 -6.39
C ALA A 157 -20.02 0.59 -7.57
N LEU A 158 -19.45 0.57 -8.78
CA LEU A 158 -20.08 -0.01 -9.97
C LEU A 158 -20.05 -1.55 -9.99
N GLY A 159 -19.21 -2.17 -9.15
CA GLY A 159 -19.03 -3.62 -9.16
C GLY A 159 -18.22 -4.10 -10.37
N THR A 160 -17.35 -3.24 -10.89
CA THR A 160 -16.48 -3.53 -12.04
C THR A 160 -15.60 -4.74 -11.76
N ASN A 161 -15.47 -5.64 -12.75
CA ASN A 161 -14.65 -6.83 -12.64
C ASN A 161 -13.16 -6.44 -12.58
N PRO A 162 -12.45 -6.73 -11.47
CA PRO A 162 -11.04 -6.37 -11.35
C PRO A 162 -10.09 -7.39 -12.00
N ASP A 163 -10.61 -8.55 -12.40
CA ASP A 163 -9.81 -9.70 -12.84
C ASP A 163 -9.79 -9.83 -14.37
N VAL A 164 -9.27 -8.80 -15.03
CA VAL A 164 -9.13 -8.72 -16.49
C VAL A 164 -7.75 -8.19 -16.84
N TYR A 165 -7.08 -8.89 -17.77
CA TYR A 165 -5.80 -8.49 -18.32
C TYR A 165 -5.97 -7.55 -19.52
N ILE A 166 -5.34 -6.38 -19.46
CA ILE A 166 -5.54 -5.28 -20.41
C ILE A 166 -4.20 -4.82 -20.98
N SER A 167 -4.12 -4.80 -22.32
CA SER A 167 -3.08 -4.14 -23.11
C SER A 167 -3.56 -4.05 -24.57
N ALA A 168 -3.24 -2.96 -25.27
CA ALA A 168 -3.53 -2.82 -26.69
C ALA A 168 -2.64 -3.73 -27.59
N SER A 169 -1.62 -4.37 -27.01
CA SER A 169 -0.81 -5.40 -27.67
C SER A 169 -1.55 -6.74 -27.78
N LEU A 170 -2.59 -6.96 -26.97
CA LEU A 170 -3.30 -8.23 -26.86
C LEU A 170 -4.82 -8.09 -27.05
N ALA A 171 -5.45 -9.11 -27.63
CA ALA A 171 -6.90 -9.14 -27.72
C ALA A 171 -7.53 -9.44 -26.34
N PRO A 172 -8.77 -8.97 -26.06
CA PRO A 172 -9.47 -9.29 -24.81
C PRO A 172 -9.49 -10.80 -24.50
N GLY A 173 -9.15 -11.15 -23.26
CA GLY A 173 -9.09 -12.55 -22.79
C GLY A 173 -7.86 -13.33 -23.27
N LYS A 174 -6.83 -12.67 -23.82
CA LYS A 174 -5.55 -13.30 -24.19
C LYS A 174 -4.40 -13.03 -23.24
N GLY A 175 -4.49 -12.01 -22.39
CA GLY A 175 -3.46 -11.73 -21.40
C GLY A 175 -3.40 -12.76 -20.27
N GLU A 176 -2.23 -12.89 -19.67
CA GLU A 176 -1.92 -13.84 -18.60
C GLU A 176 -0.84 -13.28 -17.65
N PRO A 177 -0.73 -13.77 -16.40
CA PRO A 177 0.11 -13.15 -15.36
C PRO A 177 1.60 -12.96 -15.68
N CYS A 178 2.11 -13.69 -16.68
CA CYS A 178 3.54 -13.74 -17.01
C CYS A 178 3.83 -13.34 -18.46
N ASP A 179 2.89 -12.74 -19.17
CA ASP A 179 3.12 -12.31 -20.56
C ASP A 179 4.08 -11.12 -20.67
N GLY A 180 4.17 -10.29 -19.62
CA GLY A 180 5.01 -9.09 -19.59
C GLY A 180 4.49 -7.96 -20.48
N GLU A 181 3.27 -8.08 -20.98
CA GLU A 181 2.63 -7.14 -21.93
C GLU A 181 1.34 -6.54 -21.36
N SER A 182 0.63 -7.25 -20.48
CA SER A 182 -0.66 -6.80 -19.95
C SER A 182 -0.70 -6.66 -18.43
N TYR A 183 -1.61 -5.80 -17.96
CA TYR A 183 -1.83 -5.55 -16.54
C TYR A 183 -3.23 -5.99 -16.11
N ASN A 184 -3.33 -6.47 -14.88
CA ASN A 184 -4.58 -6.88 -14.23
C ASN A 184 -4.70 -6.15 -12.89
N ALA A 185 -5.84 -5.51 -12.63
CA ALA A 185 -6.00 -4.67 -11.45
C ALA A 185 -5.80 -5.44 -10.13
N LEU A 186 -6.34 -6.66 -10.04
CA LEU A 186 -6.22 -7.50 -8.85
C LEU A 186 -4.79 -8.01 -8.67
N ASP A 187 -4.21 -8.60 -9.72
CA ASP A 187 -2.86 -9.17 -9.64
C ASP A 187 -1.80 -8.11 -9.37
N CYS A 188 -1.95 -6.91 -9.95
CA CYS A 188 -1.05 -5.80 -9.68
C CYS A 188 -1.07 -5.36 -8.23
N CYS A 189 -2.22 -5.38 -7.54
CA CYS A 189 -2.25 -5.08 -6.11
C CYS A 189 -1.33 -6.03 -5.34
N ASN A 190 -1.41 -7.33 -5.65
CA ASN A 190 -0.54 -8.34 -5.05
C ASN A 190 0.94 -8.12 -5.37
N THR A 191 1.24 -7.94 -6.66
CA THR A 191 2.61 -7.72 -7.13
C THR A 191 3.25 -6.53 -6.44
N PHE A 192 2.57 -5.39 -6.36
CA PHE A 192 3.16 -4.16 -5.83
C PHE A 192 3.43 -4.24 -4.33
N TYR A 193 2.51 -4.78 -3.52
CA TYR A 193 2.81 -4.95 -2.10
C TYR A 193 3.91 -6.01 -1.91
N CYS A 194 3.92 -7.10 -2.68
CA CYS A 194 4.98 -8.12 -2.60
C CYS A 194 6.35 -7.56 -2.98
N ASP A 195 6.44 -6.72 -4.00
CA ASP A 195 7.67 -6.07 -4.45
C ASP A 195 8.21 -5.10 -3.39
N ALA A 196 7.35 -4.40 -2.66
CA ALA A 196 7.77 -3.55 -1.55
C ALA A 196 8.59 -4.35 -0.51
N PHE A 197 8.19 -5.59 -0.21
CA PHE A 197 8.93 -6.49 0.68
C PHE A 197 10.14 -7.13 -0.01
N ASN A 198 9.92 -7.88 -1.10
CA ASN A 198 10.93 -8.76 -1.68
C ASN A 198 11.98 -8.02 -2.51
N CYS A 199 11.57 -6.95 -3.20
CA CYS A 199 12.42 -6.24 -4.15
C CYS A 199 12.94 -4.93 -3.59
N HIS A 200 12.23 -4.31 -2.64
CA HIS A 200 12.55 -2.98 -2.12
C HIS A 200 12.92 -2.96 -0.63
N GLY A 201 12.91 -4.11 0.05
CA GLY A 201 13.57 -4.32 1.34
C GLY A 201 12.76 -3.89 2.55
N LEU A 202 11.42 -3.78 2.44
CA LEU A 202 10.57 -3.46 3.58
C LEU A 202 10.63 -4.56 4.67
N ASP A 203 10.90 -5.81 4.28
CA ASP A 203 11.09 -6.96 5.16
C ASP A 203 12.28 -6.79 6.13
N VAL A 204 13.30 -6.03 5.73
CA VAL A 204 14.50 -5.76 6.55
C VAL A 204 14.13 -5.03 7.82
N PHE A 205 13.19 -4.06 7.78
CA PHE A 205 12.75 -3.32 8.97
C PHE A 205 12.00 -4.19 9.98
N TRP A 206 11.38 -5.26 9.50
CA TRP A 206 10.72 -6.22 10.37
C TRP A 206 11.67 -7.27 10.91
N SER A 207 12.71 -7.61 10.14
CA SER A 207 13.64 -8.70 10.42
C SER A 207 14.80 -8.26 11.31
N ASP A 208 15.37 -7.09 11.03
CA ASP A 208 16.57 -6.58 11.68
C ASP A 208 16.26 -5.32 12.54
N PRO A 209 16.26 -5.46 13.88
CA PRO A 209 16.01 -4.34 14.79
C PRO A 209 17.20 -3.36 14.90
N GLU A 210 18.33 -3.64 14.25
CA GLU A 210 19.54 -2.82 14.25
C GLU A 210 19.61 -1.86 13.06
N VAL A 211 18.66 -1.90 12.12
CA VAL A 211 18.55 -0.87 11.09
C VAL A 211 18.34 0.49 11.79
N LYS A 212 19.27 1.43 11.60
CA LYS A 212 19.24 2.69 12.37
C LYS A 212 18.60 3.85 11.64
N GLU A 213 18.47 3.74 10.32
CA GLU A 213 18.05 4.84 9.47
C GLU A 213 16.88 4.39 8.61
N VAL A 214 15.78 5.13 8.73
CA VAL A 214 14.63 5.10 7.83
C VAL A 214 14.66 6.38 7.02
N GLN A 215 14.49 6.26 5.71
CA GLN A 215 14.37 7.36 4.78
C GLN A 215 12.91 7.60 4.41
N ALA A 216 12.62 8.77 3.85
CA ALA A 216 11.29 9.09 3.32
C ALA A 216 10.78 8.01 2.33
N ARG A 217 11.67 7.47 1.49
CA ARG A 217 11.35 6.36 0.57
C ARG A 217 10.77 5.14 1.28
N ASP A 218 11.30 4.76 2.44
CA ASP A 218 10.86 3.57 3.15
C ASP A 218 9.45 3.74 3.71
N VAL A 219 9.10 4.97 4.12
CA VAL A 219 7.73 5.31 4.50
C VAL A 219 6.79 5.22 3.30
N TYR A 220 7.20 5.69 2.13
CA TYR A 220 6.36 5.60 0.93
C TYR A 220 6.15 4.15 0.51
N LEU A 221 7.17 3.30 0.59
CA LEU A 221 7.05 1.87 0.34
C LEU A 221 6.06 1.22 1.33
N LEU A 222 6.08 1.62 2.61
CA LEU A 222 5.10 1.13 3.58
C LEU A 222 3.67 1.60 3.24
N LEU A 223 3.50 2.87 2.85
CA LEU A 223 2.21 3.41 2.44
C LEU A 223 1.67 2.70 1.21
N GLU A 224 2.49 2.55 0.16
CA GLU A 224 2.17 1.83 -1.07
C GLU A 224 1.76 0.39 -0.77
N ALA A 225 2.58 -0.36 -0.02
CA ALA A 225 2.29 -1.75 0.31
C ALA A 225 0.97 -1.88 1.07
N ALA A 226 0.76 -1.07 2.11
CA ALA A 226 -0.47 -1.12 2.90
C ALA A 226 -1.70 -0.70 2.07
N ALA A 227 -1.54 0.27 1.18
CA ALA A 227 -2.58 0.78 0.30
C ALA A 227 -3.03 -0.26 -0.74
N TYR A 228 -2.11 -1.02 -1.31
CA TYR A 228 -2.41 -2.10 -2.25
C TYR A 228 -2.92 -3.38 -1.55
N GLN A 229 -2.45 -3.70 -0.34
CA GLN A 229 -3.02 -4.79 0.46
C GLN A 229 -4.48 -4.51 0.84
N ASP A 230 -4.80 -3.30 1.34
CA ASP A 230 -6.19 -2.90 1.63
C ASP A 230 -7.07 -2.93 0.38
N LEU A 231 -6.52 -2.48 -0.75
CA LEU A 231 -7.24 -2.47 -2.02
C LEU A 231 -7.50 -3.88 -2.56
N GLU A 232 -6.51 -4.77 -2.51
CA GLU A 232 -6.64 -6.18 -2.93
C GLU A 232 -7.83 -6.84 -2.22
N GLU A 233 -7.91 -6.75 -0.89
CA GLU A 233 -9.01 -7.33 -0.10
C GLU A 233 -10.39 -6.81 -0.51
N ARG A 234 -10.45 -5.57 -1.00
CA ARG A 234 -11.70 -4.96 -1.50
C ARG A 234 -12.04 -5.42 -2.90
N LEU A 235 -11.04 -5.58 -3.78
CA LEU A 235 -11.22 -6.08 -5.14
C LEU A 235 -11.56 -7.57 -5.17
N GLU A 236 -10.93 -8.39 -4.32
CA GLU A 236 -11.28 -9.82 -4.18
C GLU A 236 -12.76 -10.01 -3.87
N LYS A 237 -13.34 -9.17 -3.00
CA LYS A 237 -14.78 -9.21 -2.67
C LYS A 237 -15.68 -8.93 -3.88
N LEU A 238 -15.19 -8.20 -4.88
CA LEU A 238 -15.93 -7.97 -6.14
C LEU A 238 -15.89 -9.22 -7.04
N LYS A 239 -14.73 -9.86 -7.15
CA LYS A 239 -14.55 -11.10 -7.91
C LYS A 239 -15.52 -12.20 -7.46
N TYR A 240 -15.67 -12.40 -6.15
CA TYR A 240 -16.61 -13.40 -5.62
C TYR A 240 -18.09 -13.03 -5.79
N ARG A 241 -18.44 -11.73 -5.76
CA ARG A 241 -19.81 -11.27 -6.04
C ARG A 241 -20.23 -11.46 -7.50
N ALA A 242 -19.28 -11.43 -8.44
CA ALA A 242 -19.55 -11.71 -9.85
C ALA A 242 -19.88 -13.20 -10.08
N ILE A 243 -19.27 -14.10 -9.30
CA ILE A 243 -19.49 -15.55 -9.37
C ILE A 243 -20.87 -15.94 -8.81
N ASP A 244 -21.33 -15.32 -7.73
CA ASP A 244 -22.63 -15.64 -7.11
C ASP A 244 -23.85 -15.14 -7.90
N ASN A 245 -23.63 -14.29 -8.92
CA ASN A 245 -24.69 -13.75 -9.78
C ASN A 245 -24.75 -14.39 -11.18
N CYS A 246 -23.95 -15.45 -11.42
CA CYS A 246 -23.99 -16.28 -12.64
C CYS A 246 -24.68 -17.63 -12.37
#